data_AF-Q0G2V2-F1
#
_entry.id   AF-Q0G2V2-F1
#
_cell.length_a   1.000
_cell.length_b   1.000
_cell.length_c   1.000
_cell.angle_alpha   90.00
_cell.angle_beta   90.00
_cell.angle_gamma   90.00
#
_symmetry.space_group_name_H-M   'P 1'
#
loop_
_entity.id
_entity.type
_entity.pdbx_description
1 polymer ?
#
loop_
_entity_poly.entity_id
_entity_poly.type
_entity_poly.pdbx_seq_one_letter_code
_entity_poly.pdbx_strand_id
1 'polypeptide(L)'
;MDDAIFLPPTHDVVEGPEGVQSFFDGLFQNGVTDHQLEVINVMEGGDEIVAASRWSAKGGDGSDIGGIATHVFERQNDGSLKLKLHTFN
;
A
#
# COMPACT_ATOMS: atom_id res chain seq x y z
N MET A 1 -0.96 -11.44 -12.60
CA MET A 1 -0.74 -10.31 -13.50
C MET A 1 -0.13 -9.19 -12.64
N ASP A 2 0.61 -8.27 -13.25
CA ASP A 2 1.18 -7.09 -12.55
C ASP A 2 0.22 -5.91 -12.71
N ASP A 3 -1.06 -6.16 -12.44
CA ASP A 3 -2.20 -5.28 -12.65
C ASP A 3 -2.70 -4.65 -11.34
N ALA A 4 -1.85 -4.65 -10.31
CA ALA A 4 -2.17 -4.00 -9.05
C ALA A 4 -2.38 -2.49 -9.27
N ILE A 5 -3.50 -1.98 -8.77
CA ILE A 5 -3.81 -0.55 -8.79
C ILE A 5 -3.36 0.06 -7.45
N PHE A 6 -2.56 1.11 -7.54
CA PHE A 6 -2.10 1.89 -6.40
C PHE A 6 -2.74 3.27 -6.43
N LEU A 7 -3.45 3.62 -5.35
CA LEU A 7 -4.18 4.88 -5.21
C LEU A 7 -3.62 5.67 -4.02
N PRO A 8 -2.52 6.41 -4.21
CA PRO A 8 -1.94 7.27 -3.18
C PRO A 8 -2.85 8.50 -2.89
N PRO A 9 -2.61 9.24 -1.79
CA PRO A 9 -3.34 10.46 -1.44
C PRO A 9 -3.00 11.66 -2.36
N THR A 10 -2.57 11.41 -3.59
CA THR A 10 -2.38 12.41 -4.65
C THR A 10 -3.59 12.50 -5.59
N HIS A 11 -4.53 11.55 -5.49
CA HIS A 11 -5.66 11.33 -6.42
C HIS A 11 -5.27 10.72 -7.78
N ASP A 12 -4.01 10.33 -7.95
CA ASP A 12 -3.57 9.62 -9.13
C ASP A 12 -3.99 8.15 -9.10
N VAL A 13 -4.17 7.56 -10.28
CA VAL A 13 -4.26 6.11 -10.46
C VAL A 13 -2.90 5.63 -10.96
N VAL A 14 -2.17 4.93 -10.10
CA VAL A 14 -0.83 4.43 -10.42
C VAL A 14 -0.93 2.95 -10.72
N GLU A 15 -0.44 2.57 -11.90
CA GLU A 15 -0.44 1.18 -12.37
C GLU A 15 0.98 0.66 -12.52
N GLY A 16 1.16 -0.62 -12.20
CA GLY A 16 2.39 -1.35 -12.43
C GLY A 16 3.56 -0.94 -11.51
N PRO A 17 4.63 -1.76 -11.50
CA PRO A 17 5.74 -1.58 -10.56
C PRO A 17 6.52 -0.26 -10.75
N GLU A 18 6.66 0.23 -11.98
CA GLU A 18 7.42 1.44 -12.28
C GLU A 18 6.78 2.71 -11.68
N GLY A 19 5.46 2.85 -11.80
CA GLY A 19 4.74 3.98 -11.23
C GLY A 19 4.78 3.97 -9.69
N VAL A 20 4.61 2.79 -9.09
CA VAL A 20 4.74 2.60 -7.63
C VAL A 20 6.14 2.97 -7.17
N GLN A 21 7.18 2.48 -7.87
CA GLN A 21 8.57 2.82 -7.55
C GLN A 21 8.80 4.33 -7.63
N SER A 22 8.35 4.99 -8.70
CA SER A 22 8.53 6.45 -8.85
C SER A 22 7.87 7.24 -7.72
N PHE A 23 6.71 6.80 -7.23
CA PHE A 23 6.05 7.44 -6.08
C PHE A 23 6.90 7.33 -4.80
N PHE A 24 7.34 6.12 -4.47
CA PHE A 24 8.12 5.89 -3.25
C PHE A 24 9.53 6.51 -3.32
N ASP A 25 10.17 6.49 -4.48
CA ASP A 25 11.45 7.18 -4.71
C ASP A 25 11.31 8.68 -4.39
N GLY A 26 10.19 9.30 -4.77
CA GLY A 26 9.88 10.69 -4.41
C GLY A 26 9.79 10.91 -2.90
N LEU A 27 9.13 10.02 -2.15
CA LEU A 27 9.04 10.11 -0.68
C LEU A 27 10.42 9.99 -0.04
N PHE A 28 11.23 9.01 -0.47
CA PHE A 28 12.56 8.78 0.07
C PHE A 28 13.54 9.93 -0.24
N GLN A 29 13.48 10.50 -1.44
CA GLN A 29 14.26 11.69 -1.79
C GLN A 29 13.89 12.91 -0.94
N ASN A 30 12.65 12.99 -0.48
CA ASN A 30 12.18 14.03 0.46
C ASN A 30 12.43 13.67 1.93
N GLY A 31 13.20 12.62 2.22
CA GLY A 31 13.65 12.29 3.57
C GLY A 31 12.64 11.50 4.41
N VAL A 32 11.60 10.93 3.80
CA VAL A 32 10.67 10.05 4.52
C VAL A 32 11.36 8.73 4.87
N THR A 33 11.31 8.32 6.14
CA THR A 33 11.95 7.09 6.65
C THR A 33 11.01 6.29 7.56
N ASP A 34 11.49 5.14 8.05
CA ASP A 34 10.82 4.33 9.07
C ASP A 34 9.38 3.94 8.74
N HIS A 35 9.10 3.68 7.46
CA HIS A 35 7.78 3.25 7.03
C HIS A 35 7.40 1.89 7.63
N GLN A 36 6.19 1.79 8.17
CA GLN A 36 5.67 0.59 8.81
C GLN A 36 4.20 0.36 8.45
N LEU A 37 3.80 -0.92 8.46
CA LEU A 37 2.41 -1.37 8.33
C LEU A 37 2.09 -2.34 9.46
N GLU A 38 1.05 -2.02 10.24
CA GLU A 38 0.50 -2.89 11.28
C GLU A 38 -0.91 -3.32 10.87
N VAL A 39 -1.10 -4.61 10.60
CA VAL A 39 -2.42 -5.15 10.23
C VAL A 39 -3.38 -5.04 11.42
N ILE A 40 -4.53 -4.40 11.21
CA ILE A 40 -5.56 -4.21 12.23
C ILE A 40 -6.80 -5.08 12.01
N ASN A 41 -7.09 -5.46 10.76
CA ASN A 41 -8.19 -6.36 10.45
C ASN A 41 -7.95 -7.09 9.13
N VAL A 42 -8.48 -8.31 9.04
CA VAL A 42 -8.49 -9.13 7.82
C VAL A 42 -9.90 -9.65 7.62
N MET A 43 -10.45 -9.42 6.43
CA MET A 43 -11.76 -9.90 6.00
C MET A 43 -11.54 -10.85 4.83
N GLU A 44 -11.95 -12.11 5.00
CA GLU A 44 -11.80 -13.14 3.97
C GLU A 44 -13.16 -13.42 3.31
N GLY A 45 -13.18 -13.51 1.98
CA GLY A 45 -14.40 -13.83 1.23
C GLY A 45 -14.07 -14.42 -0.14
N GLY A 46 -14.31 -15.73 -0.31
CA GLY A 46 -14.00 -16.43 -1.56
C GLY A 46 -12.51 -16.36 -1.89
N ASP A 47 -12.19 -15.88 -3.09
CA ASP A 47 -10.82 -15.72 -3.56
C ASP A 47 -10.22 -14.34 -3.22
N GLU A 48 -10.96 -13.46 -2.55
CA GLU A 48 -10.49 -12.13 -2.16
C GLU A 48 -10.26 -12.01 -0.65
N ILE A 49 -9.20 -11.29 -0.29
CA ILE A 49 -8.88 -10.91 1.08
C ILE A 49 -8.73 -9.40 1.13
N VAL A 50 -9.46 -8.76 2.05
CA VAL A 50 -9.32 -7.34 2.33
C VAL A 50 -8.61 -7.18 3.67
N ALA A 51 -7.46 -6.50 3.68
CA ALA A 51 -6.71 -6.19 4.89
C ALA A 51 -6.69 -4.69 5.13
N ALA A 52 -7.07 -4.28 6.35
CA ALA A 52 -6.85 -2.92 6.83
C ALA A 52 -5.61 -2.90 7.72
N SER A 53 -4.77 -1.89 7.54
CA SER A 53 -3.54 -1.68 8.32
C SER A 53 -3.43 -0.24 8.79
N ARG A 54 -2.83 -0.01 9.96
CA ARG A 54 -2.26 1.30 10.29
C ARG A 54 -0.94 1.43 9.55
N TRP A 55 -0.74 2.54 8.86
CA TRP A 55 0.56 2.88 8.30
C TRP A 55 1.15 4.05 9.08
N SER A 56 2.48 4.05 9.22
CA SER A 56 3.23 5.16 9.80
C SER A 56 4.56 5.35 9.09
N ALA A 57 5.15 6.53 9.23
CA ALA A 57 6.49 6.88 8.80
C ALA A 57 7.00 8.12 9.57
N LYS A 58 8.29 8.41 9.43
CA LYS A 58 8.90 9.70 9.77
C LYS A 58 8.92 10.59 8.53
N GLY A 59 8.36 11.79 8.61
CA GLY A 59 8.44 12.81 7.57
C GLY A 59 9.86 13.36 7.44
N GLY A 60 10.17 14.01 6.31
CA GLY A 60 11.48 14.63 6.07
C GLY A 60 11.86 15.75 7.06
N ASP A 61 10.87 16.30 7.76
CA ASP A 61 11.03 17.27 8.85
C ASP A 61 11.13 16.60 10.25
N GLY A 62 11.13 15.28 10.31
CA GLY A 62 11.15 14.48 11.55
C GLY A 62 9.79 14.27 12.21
N SER A 63 8.70 14.80 11.63
CA SER A 63 7.34 14.60 12.16
C SER A 63 6.88 13.15 12.02
N ASP A 64 5.97 12.73 12.91
CA ASP A 64 5.26 11.47 12.75
C ASP A 64 4.07 11.66 11.80
N ILE A 65 4.04 10.88 10.73
CA ILE A 65 2.95 10.83 9.75
C ILE A 65 2.36 9.43 9.70
N GLY A 66 1.07 9.32 9.40
CA GLY A 66 0.39 8.03 9.36
C GLY A 66 -1.10 8.14 9.09
N GLY A 67 -1.71 6.97 8.92
CA GLY A 67 -3.12 6.84 8.57
C GLY A 67 -3.54 5.38 8.44
N ILE A 68 -4.54 5.12 7.60
CA ILE A 68 -5.05 3.77 7.34
C ILE A 68 -4.79 3.38 5.89
N ALA A 69 -4.21 2.20 5.70
CA ALA A 69 -4.06 1.56 4.42
C ALA A 69 -5.07 0.43 4.26
N THR A 70 -5.68 0.34 3.07
CA THR A 70 -6.49 -0.80 2.65
C THR A 70 -5.75 -1.54 1.55
N HIS A 71 -5.72 -2.87 1.68
CA HIS A 71 -5.16 -3.78 0.70
C HIS A 71 -6.25 -4.76 0.28
N VAL A 72 -6.37 -4.99 -1.02
CA VAL A 72 -7.16 -6.10 -1.56
C VAL A 72 -6.18 -7.07 -2.19
N PHE A 73 -6.24 -8.32 -1.75
CA PHE A 73 -5.47 -9.43 -2.30
C PHE A 73 -6.39 -10.42 -2.99
N GLU A 74 -5.89 -11.04 -4.05
CA GLU A 74 -6.51 -12.19 -4.69
C GLU A 74 -5.66 -13.43 -4.42
N ARG A 75 -6.34 -14.47 -3.94
CA ARG A 75 -5.77 -15.79 -3.75
C ARG A 75 -5.60 -16.46 -5.10
N GLN A 76 -4.38 -16.86 -5.39
CA GLN A 76 -4.02 -17.56 -6.62
C GLN A 76 -4.28 -19.06 -6.47
N ASN A 77 -4.30 -19.80 -7.58
CA ASN A 77 -4.51 -21.26 -7.60
C ASN A 77 -3.47 -22.04 -6.78
N ASP A 78 -2.27 -21.49 -6.59
CA ASP A 78 -1.21 -22.07 -5.77
C ASP A 78 -1.30 -21.66 -4.28
N GLY A 79 -2.35 -20.94 -3.89
CA GLY A 79 -2.57 -20.45 -2.53
C GLY A 79 -1.84 -19.16 -2.18
N SER A 80 -0.96 -18.66 -3.05
CA SER A 80 -0.28 -17.37 -2.85
C SER A 80 -1.28 -16.21 -2.93
N LEU A 81 -0.94 -15.08 -2.32
CA LEU A 81 -1.72 -13.86 -2.37
C LEU A 81 -1.04 -12.86 -3.30
N LYS A 82 -1.78 -12.30 -4.25
CA LYS A 82 -1.32 -11.17 -5.06
C LYS A 82 -2.13 -9.93 -4.74
N LEU A 83 -1.44 -8.81 -4.59
CA LEU A 83 -2.07 -7.52 -4.37
C LEU A 83 -2.81 -7.09 -5.64
N LYS A 84 -4.07 -6.72 -5.52
CA LYS A 84 -4.89 -6.14 -6.61
C LYS A 84 -5.13 -4.65 -6.42
N LEU A 85 -5.28 -4.21 -5.18
CA LEU A 85 -5.46 -2.80 -4.86
C LEU A 85 -4.74 -2.43 -3.57
N HIS A 86 -4.08 -1.28 -3.58
CA HIS A 86 -3.58 -0.64 -2.38
C HIS A 86 -3.95 0.85 -2.40
N THR A 87 -4.55 1.32 -1.31
CA THR A 87 -4.89 2.73 -1.12
C THR A 87 -4.70 3.11 0.33
N PHE A 88 -4.39 4.38 0.59
CA PHE A 88 -4.18 4.89 1.93
C PHE A 88 -4.52 6.39 2.02
N ASN A 89 -4.71 6.87 3.24
CA ASN A 89 -4.93 8.28 3.59
C ASN A 89 -3.85 8.82 4.51
#